data_AF-A0A8D9LXB8-F1
#
_entry.id   AF-A0A8D9LXB8-F1
#
_cell.length_a   1.000
_cell.length_b   1.000
_cell.length_c   1.000
_cell.angle_alpha   90.00
_cell.angle_beta   90.00
_cell.angle_gamma   90.00
#
_symmetry.space_group_name_H-M   'P 1'
#
loop_
_entity.id
_entity.type
_entity.pdbx_description
1 polymer ?
#
loop_
_entity_poly.entity_id
_entity_poly.type
_entity_poly.pdbx_seq_one_letter_code
_entity_poly.pdbx_strand_id
1 'polypeptide(L)'
;MAQKVEAQRGVEGDVWDDGFYDGVRKVHVGQGQDGVSFINAVYEKGSQEVEGGEHGNTTLLGFETFEVDADDYIIKQWRSHSVTYDIIFGHESDVITSITFYTFKGKPLHPID
;
A
#
# COMPACT_ATOMS: atom_id res chain seq x y z
N MET A 1 17.86 -10.06 -7.86
CA MET A 1 17.90 -10.17 -6.39
C MET A 1 16.97 -9.12 -5.84
N ALA A 2 16.05 -9.48 -4.96
CA ALA A 2 15.17 -8.53 -4.30
C ALA A 2 15.79 -8.10 -2.97
N GLN A 3 15.60 -6.83 -2.60
CA GLN A 3 16.07 -6.27 -1.35
C GLN A 3 14.86 -5.96 -0.47
N LYS A 4 14.76 -6.67 0.67
CA LYS A 4 13.82 -6.30 1.73
C LYS A 4 14.27 -5.00 2.37
N VAL A 5 13.33 -4.08 2.58
CA VAL A 5 13.54 -2.82 3.30
C VAL A 5 12.84 -2.95 4.65
N GLU A 6 13.41 -2.37 5.69
CA GLU A 6 12.78 -2.34 7.01
C GLU A 6 11.54 -1.45 7.00
N ALA A 7 10.54 -1.84 7.80
CA ALA A 7 9.39 -0.99 8.06
C ALA A 7 9.87 0.33 8.67
N GLN A 8 9.38 1.45 8.14
CA GLN A 8 9.91 2.77 8.51
C GLN A 8 9.31 3.33 9.81
N ARG A 9 8.07 2.94 10.15
CA ARG A 9 7.29 3.44 11.29
C ARG A 9 6.23 2.42 11.72
N GLY A 10 5.56 2.72 12.83
CA GLY A 10 4.54 1.87 13.46
C GLY A 10 5.13 1.11 14.64
N VAL A 11 4.59 1.35 15.85
CA VAL A 11 4.97 0.63 17.08
C VAL A 11 3.89 -0.36 17.51
N GLU A 12 2.75 -0.33 16.83
CA GLU A 12 1.51 -1.03 17.18
C GLU A 12 0.95 -1.75 15.95
N GLY A 13 0.14 -2.79 16.19
CA GLY A 13 -0.43 -3.66 15.16
C GLY A 13 0.38 -4.94 14.93
N ASP A 14 -0.17 -5.81 14.09
CA ASP A 14 0.47 -7.08 13.74
C ASP A 14 1.46 -6.88 12.59
N VAL A 15 2.67 -7.45 12.76
CA VAL A 15 3.69 -7.45 11.71
C VAL A 15 3.30 -8.45 10.64
N TRP A 16 3.32 -8.00 9.38
CA TRP A 16 3.02 -8.84 8.22
C TRP A 16 4.07 -8.72 7.12
N ASP A 17 4.21 -9.79 6.34
CA ASP A 17 5.07 -9.90 5.16
C ASP A 17 4.47 -10.96 4.23
N ASP A 18 3.91 -10.52 3.10
CA ASP A 18 3.27 -11.42 2.13
C ASP A 18 4.29 -12.30 1.38
N GLY A 19 5.58 -12.03 1.54
CA GLY A 19 6.67 -12.78 0.96
C GLY A 19 7.17 -12.18 -0.35
N PHE A 20 7.69 -13.05 -1.22
CA PHE A 20 8.38 -12.65 -2.44
C PHE A 20 7.59 -13.05 -3.70
N TYR A 21 7.42 -12.08 -4.60
CA TYR A 21 6.67 -12.19 -5.86
C TYR A 21 7.42 -11.50 -7.01
N ASP A 22 7.01 -11.79 -8.25
CA ASP A 22 7.66 -11.26 -9.46
C ASP A 22 7.27 -9.80 -9.72
N GLY A 23 6.07 -9.39 -9.33
CA GLY A 23 5.55 -8.04 -9.51
C GLY A 23 4.28 -7.76 -8.71
N VAL A 24 3.84 -6.51 -8.72
CA VAL A 24 2.55 -6.07 -8.15
C VAL A 24 1.62 -5.73 -9.31
N ARG A 25 0.42 -6.31 -9.31
CA ARG A 25 -0.63 -6.11 -10.31
C ARG A 25 -1.68 -5.11 -9.83
N LYS A 26 -2.08 -5.24 -8.56
CA LYS A 26 -3.09 -4.38 -7.94
C LYS A 26 -2.74 -4.08 -6.50
N VAL A 27 -3.16 -2.93 -6.01
CA VAL A 27 -3.16 -2.60 -4.59
C VAL A 27 -4.54 -2.07 -4.21
N HIS A 28 -5.12 -2.66 -3.18
CA HIS A 28 -6.37 -2.24 -2.58
C HIS A 28 -6.07 -1.46 -1.30
N VAL A 29 -6.63 -0.25 -1.17
CA VAL A 29 -6.43 0.61 0.00
C VAL A 29 -7.80 1.03 0.52
N GLY A 30 -8.12 0.64 1.76
CA GLY A 30 -9.36 1.02 2.42
C GLY A 30 -9.12 2.13 3.44
N GLN A 31 -9.83 3.23 3.27
CA GLN A 31 -9.86 4.29 4.26
C GLN A 31 -10.91 3.99 5.35
N GLY A 32 -10.52 4.28 6.59
CA GLY A 32 -11.39 4.30 7.75
C GLY A 32 -11.57 5.71 8.28
N GLN A 33 -12.13 5.81 9.48
CA GLN A 33 -12.52 7.10 10.07
C GLN A 33 -11.34 8.08 10.19
N ASP A 34 -10.16 7.56 10.52
CA ASP A 34 -8.98 8.36 10.87
C ASP A 34 -7.79 8.08 9.92
N GLY A 35 -7.99 7.47 8.75
CA GLY A 35 -6.90 7.21 7.80
C GLY A 35 -6.95 5.84 7.15
N VAL A 36 -5.82 5.37 6.62
CA VAL A 36 -5.74 4.05 5.97
C VAL A 36 -5.89 2.96 7.03
N SER A 37 -6.91 2.14 6.86
CA SER A 37 -7.30 1.09 7.80
C SER A 37 -7.16 -0.32 7.23
N PHE A 38 -7.08 -0.43 5.90
CA PHE A 38 -6.98 -1.70 5.19
C PHE A 38 -6.02 -1.58 4.02
N ILE A 39 -5.22 -2.63 3.81
CA ILE A 39 -4.42 -2.81 2.61
C ILE A 39 -4.40 -4.29 2.19
N ASN A 40 -4.51 -4.52 0.89
CA ASN A 40 -4.27 -5.82 0.27
C ASN A 40 -3.57 -5.58 -1.09
N ALA A 41 -2.79 -6.54 -1.55
CA ALA A 41 -2.16 -6.46 -2.86
C ALA A 41 -2.34 -7.76 -3.64
N VAL A 42 -2.49 -7.61 -4.95
CA VAL A 42 -2.47 -8.73 -5.89
C VAL A 42 -1.14 -8.73 -6.59
N TYR A 43 -0.48 -9.89 -6.57
CA TYR A 43 0.87 -10.08 -7.03
C TYR A 43 0.91 -10.90 -8.32
N GLU A 44 2.02 -10.79 -9.04
CA GLU A 44 2.36 -11.68 -10.14
C GLU A 44 3.31 -12.78 -9.65
N LYS A 45 3.01 -14.02 -10.01
CA LYS A 45 3.90 -15.17 -9.80
C LYS A 45 3.90 -16.06 -11.04
N GLY A 46 4.95 -15.96 -11.84
CA GLY A 46 5.07 -16.59 -13.15
C GLY A 46 4.08 -15.99 -14.14
N SER A 47 3.05 -16.76 -14.51
CA SER A 47 1.98 -16.31 -15.42
C SER A 47 0.61 -16.23 -14.75
N GLN A 48 0.60 -16.17 -13.42
CA GLN A 48 -0.63 -16.15 -12.60
C GLN A 48 -0.65 -14.94 -11.69
N GLU A 49 -1.85 -14.42 -11.45
CA GLU A 49 -2.11 -13.44 -10.39
C GLU A 49 -2.42 -14.19 -9.09
N VAL A 50 -1.81 -13.74 -7.99
CA VAL A 50 -1.97 -14.32 -6.66
C VAL A 50 -2.40 -13.20 -5.70
N GLU A 51 -3.55 -13.39 -5.07
CA GLU A 51 -4.05 -12.46 -4.05
C GLU A 51 -3.22 -12.60 -2.77
N GLY A 52 -2.78 -11.46 -2.24
CA GLY A 52 -2.02 -11.35 -1.00
C GLY A 52 -2.88 -11.44 0.25
N GLY A 53 -2.26 -11.16 1.40
CA GLY A 53 -2.95 -11.09 2.68
C GLY A 53 -3.81 -9.83 2.78
N GLU A 54 -4.96 -9.95 3.43
CA GLU A 54 -5.74 -8.80 3.87
C GLU A 54 -5.18 -8.29 5.20
N HIS A 55 -4.74 -7.03 5.24
CA HIS A 55 -4.09 -6.45 6.40
C HIS A 55 -4.87 -5.25 6.92
N GLY A 56 -5.20 -5.27 8.21
CA GLY A 56 -6.02 -4.26 8.85
C GLY A 56 -7.52 -4.60 8.83
N ASN A 57 -8.37 -3.58 8.97
CA ASN A 57 -9.82 -3.73 9.09
C ASN A 57 -10.52 -3.13 7.88
N THR A 58 -11.26 -3.95 7.15
CA THR A 58 -12.16 -3.47 6.09
C THR A 58 -13.26 -2.59 6.69
N THR A 59 -13.57 -1.49 5.99
CA THR A 59 -14.64 -0.58 6.39
C THR A 59 -15.85 -0.70 5.48
N LEU A 60 -16.99 -0.20 5.94
CA LEU A 60 -18.22 -0.15 5.13
C LEU A 60 -18.10 0.78 3.91
N LEU A 61 -17.05 1.62 3.87
CA LEU A 61 -16.77 2.52 2.74
C LEU A 61 -16.12 1.77 1.56
N GLY A 62 -15.67 0.54 1.77
CA GLY A 62 -14.97 -0.26 0.77
C GLY A 62 -13.49 0.11 0.65
N PHE A 63 -12.92 -0.14 -0.53
CA PHE A 63 -11.53 0.14 -0.83
C PHE A 63 -11.40 0.73 -2.23
N GLU A 64 -10.35 1.52 -2.42
CA GLU A 64 -9.91 1.94 -3.73
C GLU A 64 -8.93 0.93 -4.30
N THR A 65 -8.94 0.77 -5.63
CA THR A 65 -8.05 -0.15 -6.33
C THR A 65 -7.12 0.63 -7.24
N PHE A 66 -5.82 0.44 -7.02
CA PHE A 66 -4.78 0.90 -7.90
C PHE A 66 -4.28 -0.25 -8.76
N GLU A 67 -4.47 -0.17 -10.08
CA GLU A 67 -4.01 -1.19 -11.03
C GLU A 67 -2.70 -0.78 -11.72
N VAL A 68 -1.79 -1.75 -11.84
CA VAL A 68 -0.51 -1.62 -12.53
C VAL A 68 -0.60 -2.35 -13.87
N ASP A 69 -0.17 -1.71 -14.96
CA ASP A 69 -0.19 -2.34 -16.28
C ASP A 69 0.78 -3.53 -16.35
N ALA A 70 0.53 -4.49 -17.24
CA ALA A 70 1.35 -5.72 -17.39
C ALA A 70 2.83 -5.44 -17.71
N ASP A 71 3.12 -4.32 -18.36
CA ASP A 71 4.46 -3.88 -18.74
C ASP A 71 4.92 -2.64 -17.95
N ASP A 72 4.38 -2.45 -16.75
CA ASP A 72 4.73 -1.38 -15.80
C ASP A 72 5.01 -1.97 -14.41
N TYR A 73 5.64 -1.20 -13.53
CA TYR A 73 5.95 -1.62 -12.17
C TYR A 73 6.04 -0.43 -11.22
N ILE A 74 5.74 -0.67 -9.94
CA ILE A 74 5.85 0.36 -8.90
C ILE A 74 7.33 0.66 -8.66
N ILE A 75 7.68 1.94 -8.68
CA ILE A 75 9.04 2.43 -8.39
C ILE A 75 9.13 2.96 -6.97
N LYS A 76 10.22 2.59 -6.29
CA LYS A 76 10.58 3.17 -5.00
C LYS A 76 11.13 4.59 -5.23
N GLN A 77 10.31 5.62 -5.06
CA GLN A 77 10.83 6.98 -5.00
C GLN A 77 11.52 7.24 -3.66
N TRP A 78 12.65 7.96 -3.70
CA TRP A 78 13.47 8.33 -2.54
C TRP A 78 12.85 9.45 -1.67
N ARG A 79 11.70 10.02 -2.05
CA ARG A 79 11.12 11.15 -1.32
C ARG A 79 10.16 10.65 -0.24
N SER A 80 10.22 11.27 0.93
CA SER A 80 9.33 11.09 2.09
C SER A 80 7.83 11.34 1.84
N HIS A 81 7.40 11.37 0.57
CA HIS A 81 6.09 11.82 0.11
C HIS A 81 5.23 10.67 -0.45
N SER A 82 5.73 9.42 -0.41
CA SER A 82 4.95 8.25 -0.88
C SER A 82 4.00 7.69 0.17
N VAL A 83 4.21 8.02 1.44
CA VAL A 83 3.32 7.66 2.56
C VAL A 83 3.26 8.88 3.48
N THR A 84 2.06 9.42 3.68
CA THR A 84 1.82 10.53 4.60
C THR A 84 1.31 9.98 5.93
N TYR A 85 1.83 10.52 7.01
CA TYR A 85 1.46 10.18 8.37
C TYR A 85 0.93 11.43 9.05
N ASP A 86 -0.06 11.28 9.92
CA ASP A 86 -0.55 12.37 10.76
C ASP A 86 -0.77 11.91 12.20
N ILE A 87 -0.68 12.85 13.14
CA ILE A 87 -1.01 12.64 14.54
C ILE A 87 -2.44 13.08 14.74
N ILE A 88 -3.35 12.12 14.73
CA ILE A 88 -4.78 12.39 14.86
C ILE A 88 -5.17 12.35 16.35
N PHE A 89 -5.95 13.34 16.78
CA PHE A 89 -6.40 13.46 18.16
C PHE A 89 -7.20 12.21 18.58
N GLY A 90 -6.66 11.45 19.54
CA GLY A 90 -7.25 10.18 20.00
C GLY A 90 -6.42 8.93 19.68
N HIS A 91 -5.34 9.07 18.90
CA HIS A 91 -4.38 7.98 18.63
C HIS A 91 -3.07 8.23 19.37
N GLU A 92 -2.52 7.19 20.00
CA GLU A 92 -1.24 7.27 20.74
C GLU A 92 0.00 7.19 19.81
N SER A 93 -0.22 6.84 18.54
CA SER A 93 0.81 6.65 17.51
C SER A 93 0.46 7.36 16.19
N ASP A 94 1.47 7.62 15.36
CA ASP A 94 1.30 8.13 14.00
C ASP A 94 0.41 7.19 13.15
N VAL A 95 -0.65 7.73 12.55
CA VAL A 95 -1.55 6.99 11.66
C VAL A 95 -1.17 7.27 10.20
N ILE A 96 -1.16 6.24 9.35
CA ILE A 96 -1.00 6.42 7.90
C ILE A 96 -2.29 7.06 7.37
N THR A 97 -2.19 8.25 6.81
CA THR A 97 -3.35 8.99 6.27
C THR A 97 -3.47 8.90 4.76
N SER A 98 -2.35 8.79 4.05
CA SER A 98 -2.37 8.58 2.60
C SER A 98 -1.18 7.77 2.10
N ILE A 99 -1.41 7.01 1.04
CA ILE A 99 -0.38 6.25 0.33
C ILE A 99 -0.43 6.67 -1.13
N THR A 100 0.73 6.94 -1.72
CA THR A 100 0.86 7.34 -3.11
C THR A 100 1.87 6.43 -3.81
N PHE A 101 1.38 5.73 -4.83
CA PHE A 101 2.19 4.84 -5.66
C PHE A 101 2.66 5.55 -6.92
N TYR A 102 3.94 5.36 -7.26
CA TYR A 102 4.46 5.82 -8.54
C TYR A 102 4.84 4.61 -9.37
N THR A 103 4.48 4.60 -10.65
CA THR A 103 4.90 3.56 -11.58
C THR A 103 6.03 4.06 -12.49
N PHE A 104 6.78 3.14 -13.07
CA PHE A 104 7.88 3.45 -13.97
C PHE A 104 7.44 4.28 -15.18
N LYS A 105 6.24 4.01 -15.72
CA LYS A 105 5.69 4.80 -16.84
C LYS A 105 5.15 6.16 -16.45
N GLY A 106 5.14 6.50 -15.15
CA GLY A 106 4.79 7.83 -14.69
C GLY A 106 3.32 8.20 -14.89
N LYS A 107 2.39 7.24 -14.81
CA LYS A 107 0.96 7.56 -14.72
C LYS A 107 0.74 8.47 -13.50
N PRO A 108 0.27 9.73 -13.67
CA PRO A 108 -0.02 10.59 -12.53
C PRO A 108 -1.25 10.04 -11.80
N LEU A 109 -1.12 9.80 -10.50
CA LEU A 109 -2.26 9.50 -9.63
C LEU A 109 -3.11 10.77 -9.48
N HIS A 110 -4.42 10.63 -9.64
CA HIS A 110 -5.36 11.58 -9.04
C HIS A 110 -5.21 11.49 -7.51
N PRO A 111 -5.24 12.61 -6.79
CA PRO A 111 -5.36 12.59 -5.33
C PRO A 111 -6.60 11.78 -4.95
N ILE A 112 -6.42 10.84 -4.03
CA ILE A 112 -7.52 10.15 -3.37
C ILE A 112 -8.05 11.16 -2.34
N ASP A 113 -9.18 11.81 -2.66
CA ASP A 113 -9.89 12.74 -1.77
C ASP A 113 -10.73 11.98 -0.72
#